data_AF-A0A484MDT0-F1
#
_entry.id   AF-A0A484MDT0-F1
#
_cell.length_a   1.000
_cell.length_b   1.000
_cell.length_c   1.000
_cell.angle_alpha   90.00
_cell.angle_beta   90.00
_cell.angle_gamma   90.00
#
_symmetry.space_group_name_H-M   'P 1'
#
loop_
_entity.id
_entity.type
_entity.pdbx_description
1 polymer ?
#
loop_
_entity_poly.entity_id
_entity_poly.type
_entity_poly.pdbx_seq_one_letter_code
_entity_poly.pdbx_strand_id
1 'polypeptide(L)'
;MEIIRACGGGFHCCNAFNLLHPISISHPPFRVSAPATDLNLSMKPKLHRRKSTARSLLGDRNSDFAAKGSNADLSLSVKKMASDISVDMKGTSVFLLGMNSSIKSNLGMLLADALRYHYIDSDSVVEESIGGKTVATSIPQSDEGFQEAETEVLRQLSSMGRLVVSAGNGAVRSATNLGLLRHGISVWIDVPLKLVAREVMEDKVQMPAFEIPIAGSYSEVLAQLTGIYEERQGGYATADTTISLLKVASRLGYDNLESVGTEELCLEVLKEISKLMRVKKMMEDAGRPF
;
A
#
# COMPACT_ATOMS: atom_id res chain seq x y z
N MET A 1 7.37 -2.30 -20.87
CA MET A 1 8.64 -2.59 -20.14
C MET A 1 9.46 -1.32 -19.85
N GLU A 2 8.98 -0.12 -20.23
CA GLU A 2 9.75 1.14 -20.17
C GLU A 2 9.48 1.96 -18.90
N ILE A 3 8.25 1.97 -18.37
CA ILE A 3 7.87 2.81 -17.21
C ILE A 3 8.64 2.38 -15.94
N ILE A 4 8.71 1.07 -15.66
CA ILE A 4 9.38 0.54 -14.46
C ILE A 4 10.92 0.62 -14.56
N ARG A 5 11.49 0.61 -15.78
CA ARG A 5 12.96 0.75 -15.98
C ARG A 5 13.46 2.18 -15.75
N ALA A 6 12.60 3.19 -15.91
CA ALA A 6 12.94 4.59 -15.65
C ALA A 6 12.93 4.96 -14.16
N CYS A 7 12.26 4.18 -13.31
CA CYS A 7 12.11 4.43 -11.86
C CYS A 7 13.33 4.01 -11.01
N GLY A 8 14.47 3.67 -11.65
CA GLY A 8 15.71 3.27 -10.98
C GLY A 8 16.48 4.45 -10.36
N GLY A 9 15.85 5.20 -9.46
CA GLY A 9 16.46 6.36 -8.82
C GLY A 9 15.90 6.61 -7.43
N GLY A 10 16.56 6.06 -6.40
CA GLY A 10 16.49 6.63 -5.06
C GLY A 10 15.65 5.92 -4.00
N PHE A 11 15.68 4.59 -3.91
CA PHE A 11 15.51 3.91 -2.62
C PHE A 11 16.61 2.86 -2.46
N HIS A 12 17.28 2.86 -1.31
CA HIS A 12 18.39 1.96 -1.01
C HIS A 12 18.03 0.49 -1.24
N CYS A 13 18.59 -0.09 -2.30
CA CYS A 13 18.78 -1.53 -2.45
C CYS A 13 20.07 -1.80 -3.22
N CYS A 14 21.09 -2.30 -2.52
CA CYS A 14 22.20 -3.01 -3.15
C CYS A 14 21.69 -4.38 -3.64
N ASN A 15 21.50 -4.55 -4.94
CA ASN A 15 22.43 -5.31 -5.78
C ASN A 15 21.83 -5.65 -7.15
N ALA A 16 22.56 -5.20 -8.17
CA ALA A 16 22.84 -5.83 -9.46
C ALA A 16 21.67 -6.39 -10.29
N PHE A 17 21.31 -5.63 -11.33
CA PHE A 17 21.14 -6.20 -12.67
C PHE A 17 21.77 -5.27 -13.70
N ASN A 18 22.87 -5.73 -14.30
CA ASN A 18 23.60 -5.05 -15.37
C ASN A 18 23.30 -5.82 -16.66
N LEU A 19 22.61 -5.20 -17.63
CA LEU A 19 22.67 -5.62 -19.04
C LEU A 19 22.53 -4.37 -19.95
N LEU A 20 23.55 -4.21 -20.79
CA LEU A 20 23.81 -3.12 -21.72
C LEU A 20 22.95 -3.23 -23.01
N HIS A 21 22.37 -2.12 -23.46
CA HIS A 21 22.73 -1.39 -24.70
C HIS A 21 21.69 -0.30 -25.06
N PRO A 22 22.11 0.85 -25.65
CA PRO A 22 21.27 2.03 -25.79
C PRO A 22 20.50 2.06 -27.12
N ILE A 23 19.25 2.51 -27.10
CA ILE A 23 18.54 2.99 -28.29
C ILE A 23 18.14 4.44 -28.02
N SER A 24 18.68 5.36 -28.81
CA SER A 24 18.33 6.78 -28.80
C SER A 24 16.93 6.98 -29.37
N ILE A 25 16.06 7.68 -28.65
CA ILE A 25 14.87 8.31 -29.21
C ILE A 25 14.86 9.78 -28.78
N SER A 26 14.88 10.65 -29.79
CA SER A 26 14.85 12.10 -29.71
C SER A 26 13.41 12.61 -29.55
N HIS A 27 13.16 13.44 -28.54
CA HIS A 27 11.98 14.30 -28.47
C HIS A 27 12.39 15.78 -28.29
N PRO A 28 11.64 16.73 -28.88
CA PRO A 28 12.03 18.14 -28.98
C PRO A 28 11.81 18.89 -27.65
N PRO A 29 12.53 20.00 -27.39
CA PRO A 29 12.43 20.70 -26.12
C PRO A 29 11.17 21.58 -26.08
N PHE A 30 10.31 21.36 -25.08
CA PHE A 30 9.31 22.34 -24.68
C PHE A 30 9.99 23.43 -23.82
N ARG A 31 9.85 24.67 -24.25
CA ARG A 31 10.53 25.86 -23.73
C ARG A 31 9.56 26.60 -22.81
N VAL A 32 9.88 26.72 -21.52
CA VAL A 32 9.18 27.64 -20.60
C VAL A 32 10.20 28.64 -20.05
N SER A 33 9.91 29.91 -20.30
CA SER A 33 10.65 31.09 -19.90
C SER A 33 10.50 31.38 -18.40
N ALA A 34 11.62 31.61 -17.72
CA ALA A 34 11.66 32.16 -16.37
C ALA A 34 11.45 33.69 -16.37
N PRO A 35 11.00 34.26 -15.24
CA PRO A 35 11.57 35.50 -14.76
C PRO A 35 12.22 35.31 -13.38
N ALA A 36 13.37 35.96 -13.22
CA ALA A 36 14.14 36.07 -12.01
C ALA A 36 13.60 37.18 -11.09
N THR A 37 13.69 36.98 -9.78
CA THR A 37 14.00 38.05 -8.83
C THR A 37 14.65 37.47 -7.57
N ASP A 38 15.84 37.98 -7.29
CA ASP A 38 16.58 37.85 -6.04
C ASP A 38 15.83 38.47 -4.86
N LEU A 39 16.03 37.92 -3.65
CA LEU A 39 16.32 38.68 -2.43
C LEU A 39 16.73 37.76 -1.26
N ASN A 40 17.98 37.90 -0.86
CA ASN A 40 18.56 37.42 0.40
C ASN A 40 18.12 38.33 1.56
N LEU A 41 17.81 37.78 2.75
CA LEU A 41 18.48 38.11 4.01
C LEU A 41 18.00 37.27 5.22
N SER A 42 18.95 36.50 5.79
CA SER A 42 19.31 36.33 7.21
C SER A 42 18.28 36.63 8.32
N MET A 43 18.10 35.68 9.26
CA MET A 43 18.27 35.87 10.72
C MET A 43 18.10 34.55 11.52
N LYS A 44 19.06 34.22 12.40
CA LYS A 44 18.99 33.15 13.43
C LYS A 44 18.18 33.62 14.65
N PRO A 45 17.66 32.74 15.53
CA PRO A 45 18.40 32.49 16.80
C PRO A 45 18.19 31.13 17.54
N LYS A 46 19.29 30.72 18.19
CA LYS A 46 19.49 30.24 19.59
C LYS A 46 18.77 29.00 20.15
N LEU A 47 19.62 28.02 20.48
CA LEU A 47 19.44 26.94 21.47
C LEU A 47 19.05 27.45 22.87
N HIS A 48 18.20 26.69 23.56
CA HIS A 48 18.19 26.63 25.01
C HIS A 48 18.09 25.19 25.55
N ARG A 49 18.98 24.94 26.51
CA ARG A 49 19.30 23.69 27.20
C ARG A 49 18.48 23.58 28.48
N ARG A 50 17.83 22.45 28.77
CA ARG A 50 17.45 22.08 30.15
C ARG A 50 17.64 20.59 30.44
N LYS A 51 18.01 20.34 31.69
CA LYS A 51 18.64 19.14 32.24
C LYS A 51 17.63 18.09 32.72
N SER A 52 18.16 16.87 32.81
CA SER A 52 17.67 15.65 33.46
C SER A 52 17.24 15.80 34.93
N THR A 53 16.25 14.99 35.34
CA THR A 53 16.21 14.35 36.67
C THR A 53 15.45 13.02 36.59
N ALA A 54 16.11 11.95 37.04
CA ALA A 54 15.53 10.64 37.31
C ALA A 54 14.97 10.59 38.74
N ARG A 55 13.85 9.86 38.96
CA ARG A 55 13.65 9.12 40.22
C ARG A 55 12.60 8.00 40.09
N SER A 56 12.99 6.90 40.72
CA SER A 56 12.33 5.61 41.00
C SER A 56 10.91 5.68 41.58
N LEU A 57 10.14 4.58 41.46
CA LEU A 57 9.82 3.65 42.57
C LEU A 57 8.95 2.46 42.11
N LEU A 58 9.09 1.35 42.84
CA LEU A 58 8.57 -0.02 42.65
C LEU A 58 7.14 -0.23 43.18
N GLY A 59 6.49 -1.30 42.72
CA GLY A 59 5.25 -1.92 43.25
C GLY A 59 4.13 -1.89 42.20
N ASP A 60 3.38 -2.94 41.87
CA ASP A 60 3.07 -4.18 42.61
C ASP A 60 2.56 -5.26 41.62
N ARG A 61 2.52 -6.52 42.07
CA ARG A 61 2.15 -7.71 41.28
C ARG A 61 0.62 -7.94 41.20
N ASN A 62 0.25 -8.63 40.11
CA ASN A 62 -0.77 -9.70 39.95
C ASN A 62 -2.05 -9.43 39.14
N SER A 63 -2.43 -10.49 38.38
CA SER A 63 -3.62 -10.75 37.52
C SER A 63 -3.75 -9.85 36.28
N ASP A 64 -3.80 -10.32 35.02
CA ASP A 64 -4.49 -11.51 34.50
C ASP A 64 -3.81 -12.14 33.27
N PHE A 65 -3.98 -13.47 33.18
CA PHE A 65 -3.60 -14.34 32.08
C PHE A 65 -4.51 -14.09 30.86
N ALA A 66 -3.98 -13.40 29.84
CA ALA A 66 -4.47 -13.49 28.47
C ALA A 66 -3.24 -13.59 27.55
N ALA A 67 -3.19 -14.65 26.76
CA ALA A 67 -2.04 -15.05 25.95
C ALA A 67 -1.68 -13.99 24.89
N LYS A 68 -0.89 -12.99 25.27
CA LYS A 68 -0.18 -12.09 24.36
C LYS A 68 1.12 -12.77 23.95
N GLY A 69 1.10 -13.40 22.78
CA GLY A 69 2.33 -13.86 22.12
C GLY A 69 3.28 -12.66 21.99
N SER A 70 4.54 -12.84 22.39
CA SER A 70 5.55 -11.78 22.24
C SER A 70 5.69 -11.39 20.75
N ASN A 71 6.01 -10.13 20.47
CA ASN A 71 6.16 -9.63 19.07
C ASN A 71 7.15 -10.49 18.24
N ALA A 72 8.19 -11.02 18.88
CA ALA A 72 9.14 -11.95 18.25
C ALA A 72 8.47 -13.26 17.76
N ASP A 73 7.49 -13.78 18.50
CA ASP A 73 6.77 -15.02 18.15
C ASP A 73 5.81 -14.80 16.97
N LEU A 74 5.18 -13.62 16.90
CA LEU A 74 4.32 -13.24 15.77
C LEU A 74 5.14 -13.07 14.49
N SER A 75 6.29 -12.41 14.55
CA SER A 75 7.19 -12.26 13.38
C SER A 75 7.66 -13.61 12.85
N LEU A 76 8.01 -14.56 13.73
CA LEU A 76 8.36 -15.92 13.35
C LEU A 76 7.18 -16.66 12.71
N SER A 77 5.98 -16.51 13.28
CA SER A 77 4.76 -17.09 12.75
C SER A 77 4.42 -16.58 11.34
N VAL A 78 4.58 -15.27 11.10
CA VAL A 78 4.41 -14.64 9.77
C VAL A 78 5.36 -15.29 8.77
N LYS A 79 6.67 -15.32 9.09
CA LYS A 79 7.71 -15.87 8.20
C LYS A 79 7.49 -17.35 7.90
N LYS A 80 7.12 -18.13 8.92
CA LYS A 80 6.82 -19.56 8.76
C LYS A 80 5.63 -19.77 7.81
N MET A 81 4.51 -19.09 8.07
CA MET A 81 3.32 -19.24 7.24
C MET A 81 3.55 -18.75 5.81
N ALA A 82 4.26 -17.63 5.62
CA ALA A 82 4.63 -17.12 4.31
C ALA A 82 5.50 -18.14 3.55
N SER A 83 6.49 -18.75 4.22
CA SER A 83 7.30 -19.82 3.63
C SER A 83 6.45 -21.01 3.20
N ASP A 84 5.52 -21.45 4.05
CA ASP A 84 4.64 -22.60 3.77
C ASP A 84 3.76 -22.37 2.52
N ILE A 85 3.24 -21.15 2.32
CA ILE A 85 2.37 -20.85 1.16
C ILE A 85 3.14 -20.44 -0.10
N SER A 86 4.37 -19.94 0.03
CA SER A 86 5.14 -19.39 -1.09
C SER A 86 5.34 -20.39 -2.24
N VAL A 87 5.43 -21.68 -1.91
CA VAL A 87 5.58 -22.78 -2.88
C VAL A 87 4.32 -22.92 -3.73
N ASP A 88 3.15 -22.88 -3.10
CA ASP A 88 1.86 -23.02 -3.77
C ASP A 88 1.50 -21.79 -4.61
N MET A 89 1.97 -20.60 -4.20
CA MET A 89 1.73 -19.36 -4.93
C MET A 89 2.48 -19.30 -6.27
N LYS A 90 3.55 -20.09 -6.49
CA LYS A 90 4.31 -20.16 -7.77
C LYS A 90 4.70 -18.80 -8.38
N GLY A 91 4.89 -17.78 -7.55
CA GLY A 91 5.20 -16.42 -8.02
C GLY A 91 3.99 -15.58 -8.43
N THR A 92 2.75 -16.02 -8.20
CA THR A 92 1.55 -15.19 -8.36
C THR A 92 1.63 -13.97 -7.45
N SER A 93 1.39 -12.79 -8.02
CA SER A 93 1.43 -11.50 -7.33
C SER A 93 0.18 -11.29 -6.46
N VAL A 94 0.30 -10.46 -5.42
CA VAL A 94 -0.79 -10.08 -4.52
C VAL A 94 -1.12 -8.60 -4.75
N PHE A 95 -2.40 -8.28 -4.93
CA PHE A 95 -2.90 -6.92 -5.07
C PHE A 95 -3.69 -6.53 -3.83
N LEU A 96 -3.21 -5.55 -3.07
CA LEU A 96 -3.89 -4.99 -1.91
C LEU A 96 -4.81 -3.85 -2.36
N LEU A 97 -6.11 -4.05 -2.18
CA LEU A 97 -7.16 -3.08 -2.51
C LEU A 97 -7.70 -2.42 -1.25
N GLY A 98 -8.42 -1.31 -1.42
CA GLY A 98 -9.06 -0.56 -0.33
C GLY A 98 -8.48 0.84 -0.18
N MET A 99 -9.09 1.62 0.72
CA MET A 99 -8.71 3.01 0.96
C MET A 99 -7.23 3.14 1.31
N ASN A 100 -6.57 4.13 0.69
CA ASN A 100 -5.20 4.51 1.02
C ASN A 100 -5.09 4.83 2.51
N SER A 101 -4.24 4.09 3.21
CA SER A 101 -4.04 4.13 4.66
C SER A 101 -2.65 3.61 5.02
N SER A 102 -2.13 4.03 6.17
CA SER A 102 -0.82 3.56 6.65
C SER A 102 -0.83 2.06 6.96
N ILE A 103 -1.99 1.54 7.35
CA ILE A 103 -2.21 0.12 7.60
C ILE A 103 -2.00 -0.70 6.33
N LYS A 104 -2.57 -0.28 5.18
CA LYS A 104 -2.44 -0.99 3.90
C LYS A 104 -0.98 -1.01 3.42
N SER A 105 -0.29 0.13 3.48
CA SER A 105 1.11 0.24 3.02
C SER A 105 2.08 -0.53 3.92
N ASN A 106 1.96 -0.38 5.26
CA ASN A 106 2.79 -1.14 6.22
C ASN A 106 2.57 -2.66 6.09
N LEU A 107 1.31 -3.07 5.93
CA LEU A 107 0.95 -4.46 5.68
C LEU A 107 1.56 -4.98 4.37
N GLY A 108 1.50 -4.19 3.29
CA GLY A 108 2.08 -4.56 2.00
C GLY A 108 3.60 -4.74 2.05
N MET A 109 4.31 -3.83 2.72
CA MET A 109 5.75 -3.95 2.92
C MET A 109 6.13 -5.20 3.73
N LEU A 110 5.42 -5.46 4.84
CA LEU A 110 5.67 -6.64 5.67
C LEU A 110 5.35 -7.95 4.92
N LEU A 111 4.24 -7.97 4.17
CA LEU A 111 3.84 -9.12 3.37
C LEU A 111 4.85 -9.42 2.26
N ALA A 112 5.37 -8.38 1.60
CA ALA A 112 6.41 -8.52 0.59
C ALA A 112 7.69 -9.12 1.16
N ASP A 113 8.17 -8.61 2.31
CA ASP A 113 9.34 -9.15 3.01
C ASP A 113 9.14 -10.62 3.38
N ALA A 114 7.99 -10.95 3.98
CA ALA A 114 7.67 -12.31 4.40
C ALA A 114 7.62 -13.30 3.23
N LEU A 115 7.05 -12.91 2.09
CA LEU A 115 6.96 -13.73 0.87
C LEU A 115 8.22 -13.71 0.00
N ARG A 116 9.20 -12.85 0.32
CA ARG A 116 10.37 -12.53 -0.53
C ARG A 116 9.97 -12.02 -1.92
N TYR A 117 8.98 -11.13 -1.94
CA TYR A 117 8.43 -10.46 -3.11
C TYR A 117 8.86 -8.99 -3.12
N HIS A 118 8.63 -8.29 -4.24
CA HIS A 118 8.84 -6.84 -4.30
C HIS A 118 7.56 -6.10 -3.93
N TYR A 119 7.67 -5.11 -3.04
CA TYR A 119 6.59 -4.19 -2.75
C TYR A 119 6.57 -3.05 -3.79
N ILE A 120 5.39 -2.75 -4.34
CA ILE A 120 5.17 -1.64 -5.26
C ILE A 120 3.90 -0.91 -4.84
N ASP A 121 3.97 0.42 -4.76
CA ASP A 121 2.79 1.27 -4.67
C ASP A 121 2.41 1.75 -6.08
N SER A 122 1.22 1.39 -6.56
CA SER A 122 0.83 1.70 -7.94
C SER A 122 0.66 3.19 -8.17
N ASP A 123 0.16 3.93 -7.16
CA ASP A 123 -0.07 5.38 -7.27
C ASP A 123 1.26 6.08 -7.53
N SER A 124 2.30 5.73 -6.77
CA SER A 124 3.66 6.24 -6.97
C SER A 124 4.20 5.94 -8.39
N VAL A 125 3.95 4.75 -8.94
CA VAL A 125 4.40 4.42 -10.31
C VAL A 125 3.63 5.20 -11.37
N VAL A 126 2.33 5.46 -11.16
CA VAL A 126 1.54 6.31 -12.05
C VAL A 126 2.05 7.74 -12.01
N GLU A 127 2.29 8.31 -10.83
CA GLU A 127 2.85 9.66 -10.67
C GLU A 127 4.17 9.80 -11.44
N GLU A 128 5.08 8.84 -11.31
CA GLU A 128 6.34 8.83 -12.06
C GLU A 128 6.14 8.73 -13.57
N SER A 129 5.19 7.92 -14.03
CA SER A 129 4.91 7.74 -15.47
C SER A 129 4.41 9.00 -16.17
N ILE A 130 3.76 9.91 -15.44
CA ILE A 130 3.20 11.17 -15.97
C ILE A 130 4.13 12.38 -15.77
N GLY A 131 5.39 12.16 -15.37
CA GLY A 131 6.38 13.23 -15.17
C GLY A 131 6.64 13.60 -13.71
N GLY A 132 6.32 12.69 -12.79
CA GLY A 132 6.55 12.83 -11.36
C GLY A 132 5.42 13.54 -10.61
N LYS A 133 5.54 13.52 -9.28
CA LYS A 133 4.51 14.04 -8.35
C LYS A 133 4.09 15.49 -8.61
N THR A 134 5.02 16.36 -9.02
CA THR A 134 4.71 17.76 -9.32
C THR A 134 3.75 17.88 -10.50
N VAL A 135 3.96 17.11 -11.56
CA VAL A 135 3.04 17.11 -12.71
C VAL A 135 1.72 16.47 -12.33
N ALA A 136 1.77 15.37 -11.57
CA ALA A 136 0.58 14.69 -11.06
C ALA A 136 -0.37 15.60 -10.28
N THR A 137 0.14 16.54 -9.47
CA THR A 137 -0.72 17.51 -8.75
C THR A 137 -1.55 18.42 -9.65
N SER A 138 -1.12 18.61 -10.91
CA SER A 138 -1.78 19.51 -11.85
C SER A 138 -2.81 18.82 -12.75
N ILE A 139 -2.85 17.48 -12.75
CA ILE A 139 -3.72 16.68 -13.60
C ILE A 139 -4.77 15.99 -12.72
N PRO A 140 -6.07 16.26 -12.91
CA PRO A 140 -7.11 15.63 -12.11
C PRO A 140 -7.22 14.13 -12.44
N GLN A 141 -7.56 13.27 -11.47
CA GLN A 141 -7.86 11.85 -11.73
C GLN A 141 -8.98 11.56 -12.73
N SER A 142 -9.83 12.54 -13.00
CA SER A 142 -10.86 12.43 -14.03
C SER A 142 -10.28 12.57 -15.44
N ASP A 143 -9.05 13.06 -15.58
CA ASP A 143 -8.36 13.17 -16.85
C ASP A 143 -8.18 11.79 -17.49
N GLU A 144 -8.52 11.69 -18.77
CA GLU A 144 -8.42 10.44 -19.52
C GLU A 144 -6.98 9.93 -19.56
N GLY A 145 -5.99 10.83 -19.70
CA GLY A 145 -4.58 10.45 -19.73
C GLY A 145 -4.11 9.85 -18.40
N PHE A 146 -4.64 10.33 -17.27
CA PHE A 146 -4.35 9.72 -15.97
C PHE A 146 -4.94 8.31 -15.85
N GLN A 147 -6.19 8.13 -16.28
CA GLN A 147 -6.86 6.82 -16.23
C GLN A 147 -6.19 5.80 -17.17
N GLU A 148 -5.73 6.25 -18.34
CA GLU A 148 -4.94 5.44 -19.26
C GLU A 148 -3.59 5.04 -18.65
N ALA A 149 -2.88 5.98 -18.03
CA ALA A 149 -1.62 5.72 -17.33
C ALA A 149 -1.81 4.71 -16.19
N GLU A 150 -2.85 4.88 -15.36
CA GLU A 150 -3.20 3.92 -14.30
C GLU A 150 -3.45 2.51 -14.85
N THR A 151 -4.23 2.42 -15.93
CA THR A 151 -4.53 1.16 -16.60
C THR A 151 -3.25 0.52 -17.16
N GLU A 152 -2.36 1.29 -17.79
CA GLU A 152 -1.08 0.79 -18.31
C GLU A 152 -0.14 0.33 -17.20
N VAL A 153 -0.04 1.06 -16.09
CA VAL A 153 0.75 0.64 -14.93
C VAL A 153 0.22 -0.69 -14.39
N LEU A 154 -1.09 -0.82 -14.17
CA LEU A 154 -1.68 -2.08 -13.71
C LEU A 154 -1.48 -3.22 -14.72
N ARG A 155 -1.51 -2.93 -16.02
CA ARG A 155 -1.23 -3.91 -17.08
C ARG A 155 0.20 -4.44 -16.99
N GLN A 156 1.17 -3.56 -16.76
CA GLN A 156 2.56 -3.96 -16.56
C GLN A 156 2.72 -4.79 -15.28
N LEU A 157 2.18 -4.31 -14.15
CA LEU A 157 2.29 -4.99 -12.86
C LEU A 157 1.61 -6.37 -12.85
N SER A 158 0.45 -6.51 -13.49
CA SER A 158 -0.26 -7.80 -13.62
C SER A 158 0.46 -8.82 -14.49
N SER A 159 1.31 -8.37 -15.42
CA SER A 159 2.16 -9.26 -16.23
C SER A 159 3.40 -9.76 -15.48
N MET A 160 3.72 -9.18 -14.33
CA MET A 160 4.88 -9.51 -13.51
C MET A 160 4.51 -10.49 -12.39
N GLY A 161 5.47 -11.35 -12.04
CA GLY A 161 5.37 -12.24 -10.89
C GLY A 161 6.10 -11.70 -9.66
N ARG A 162 5.78 -12.26 -8.50
CA ARG A 162 6.43 -12.00 -7.21
C ARG A 162 6.36 -10.55 -6.75
N LEU A 163 5.19 -9.94 -6.94
CA LEU A 163 4.89 -8.60 -6.45
C LEU A 163 3.85 -8.61 -5.34
N VAL A 164 3.98 -7.69 -4.39
CA VAL A 164 2.89 -7.22 -3.55
C VAL A 164 2.63 -5.77 -3.95
N VAL A 165 1.50 -5.55 -4.59
CA VAL A 165 1.12 -4.24 -5.13
C VAL A 165 0.09 -3.61 -4.21
N SER A 166 0.42 -2.48 -3.59
CA SER A 166 -0.59 -1.59 -3.01
C SER A 166 -1.26 -0.87 -4.17
N ALA A 167 -2.46 -1.29 -4.53
CA ALA A 167 -3.20 -0.67 -5.61
C ALA A 167 -3.90 0.58 -5.08
N GLY A 168 -3.80 1.66 -5.84
CA GLY A 168 -4.51 2.90 -5.59
C GLY A 168 -6.02 2.74 -5.66
N ASN A 169 -6.72 3.74 -5.15
CA ASN A 169 -8.17 3.72 -5.15
C ASN A 169 -8.77 3.71 -6.58
N GLY A 170 -8.05 4.22 -7.58
CA GLY A 170 -8.50 4.21 -8.99
C GLY A 170 -8.42 2.85 -9.66
N ALA A 171 -7.62 1.92 -9.12
CA ALA A 171 -7.44 0.58 -9.65
C ALA A 171 -8.73 -0.26 -9.74
N VAL A 172 -9.80 0.14 -9.04
CA VAL A 172 -11.08 -0.57 -9.05
C VAL A 172 -12.18 0.13 -9.85
N ARG A 173 -11.87 1.22 -10.56
CA ARG A 173 -12.86 2.05 -11.27
C ARG A 173 -13.37 1.44 -12.57
N SER A 174 -12.53 0.68 -13.29
CA SER A 174 -12.86 0.17 -14.63
C SER A 174 -12.87 -1.35 -14.67
N ALA A 175 -13.77 -1.92 -15.50
CA ALA A 175 -13.81 -3.36 -15.73
C ALA A 175 -12.48 -3.92 -16.26
N THR A 176 -11.75 -3.11 -17.04
CA THR A 176 -10.39 -3.44 -17.51
C THR A 176 -9.44 -3.63 -16.34
N ASN A 177 -9.37 -2.68 -15.41
CA ASN A 177 -8.49 -2.77 -14.26
C ASN A 177 -8.88 -3.94 -13.34
N LEU A 178 -10.18 -4.16 -13.13
CA LEU A 178 -10.67 -5.32 -12.40
C LEU A 178 -10.28 -6.65 -13.07
N GLY A 179 -10.26 -6.70 -14.41
CA GLY A 179 -9.74 -7.83 -15.17
C GLY A 179 -8.24 -8.05 -14.96
N LEU A 180 -7.47 -6.96 -14.88
CA LEU A 180 -6.01 -7.02 -14.65
C LEU A 180 -5.67 -7.53 -13.24
N LEU A 181 -6.43 -7.09 -12.22
CA LEU A 181 -6.24 -7.52 -10.83
C LEU A 181 -6.44 -9.04 -10.64
N ARG A 182 -7.27 -9.67 -11.49
CA ARG A 182 -7.54 -11.12 -11.47
C ARG A 182 -6.37 -11.99 -11.96
N HIS A 183 -5.31 -11.40 -12.52
CA HIS A 183 -4.08 -12.14 -12.81
C HIS A 183 -3.27 -12.48 -11.55
N GLY A 184 -3.53 -11.78 -10.44
CA GLY A 184 -2.97 -12.07 -9.13
C GLY A 184 -4.03 -12.55 -8.14
N ILE A 185 -3.68 -12.47 -6.86
CA ILE A 185 -4.63 -12.63 -5.75
C ILE A 185 -4.96 -11.24 -5.22
N SER A 186 -6.22 -10.86 -5.30
CA SER A 186 -6.72 -9.57 -4.84
C SER A 186 -7.24 -9.66 -3.41
N VAL A 187 -6.75 -8.78 -2.53
CA VAL A 187 -7.08 -8.76 -1.10
C VAL A 187 -7.56 -7.37 -0.74
N TRP A 188 -8.82 -7.23 -0.38
CA TRP A 188 -9.36 -5.96 0.10
C TRP A 188 -9.06 -5.77 1.58
N ILE A 189 -8.28 -4.74 1.91
CA ILE A 189 -8.01 -4.30 3.27
C ILE A 189 -9.06 -3.26 3.67
N ASP A 190 -10.04 -3.70 4.45
CA ASP A 190 -11.16 -2.88 4.93
C ASP A 190 -10.78 -2.18 6.24
N VAL A 191 -10.42 -0.91 6.12
CA VAL A 191 -10.04 0.00 7.22
C VAL A 191 -11.15 1.02 7.44
N PRO A 192 -11.63 1.20 8.69
CA PRO A 192 -12.64 2.21 9.00
C PRO A 192 -12.21 3.63 8.58
N LEU A 193 -13.10 4.34 7.88
CA LEU A 193 -12.82 5.69 7.37
C LEU A 193 -12.45 6.71 8.45
N LYS A 194 -12.91 6.51 9.69
CA LYS A 194 -12.51 7.36 10.83
C LYS A 194 -11.02 7.28 11.14
N LEU A 195 -10.38 6.13 10.91
CA LEU A 195 -8.94 5.99 11.06
C LEU A 195 -8.21 6.69 9.90
N VAL A 196 -8.67 6.44 8.67
CA VAL A 196 -8.11 7.09 7.47
C VAL A 196 -8.21 8.61 7.58
N ALA A 197 -9.36 9.14 8.02
CA ALA A 197 -9.56 10.56 8.24
C ALA A 197 -8.57 11.14 9.26
N ARG A 198 -8.28 10.41 10.36
CA ARG A 198 -7.26 10.84 11.32
C ARG A 198 -5.87 10.85 10.70
N GLU A 199 -5.50 9.81 9.95
CA GLU A 199 -4.20 9.72 9.27
C GLU A 199 -3.99 10.86 8.27
N VAL A 200 -5.04 11.24 7.54
CA VAL A 200 -5.02 12.39 6.61
C VAL A 200 -4.86 13.70 7.39
N MET A 201 -5.60 13.89 8.49
CA MET A 201 -5.49 15.11 9.32
C MET A 201 -4.14 15.26 10.03
N GLU A 202 -3.44 14.15 10.28
CA GLU A 202 -2.12 14.11 10.92
C GLU A 202 -0.96 14.07 9.92
N ASP A 203 -1.24 14.24 8.62
CA ASP A 203 -0.27 14.13 7.51
C ASP A 203 0.53 12.81 7.51
N LYS A 204 -0.02 11.75 8.11
CA LYS A 204 0.60 10.41 8.18
C LYS A 204 0.42 9.61 6.90
N VAL A 205 -0.64 9.91 6.15
CA VAL A 205 -0.91 9.34 4.85
C VAL A 205 -1.09 10.49 3.88
N GLN A 206 -0.22 10.52 2.88
CA GLN A 206 -0.39 11.42 1.78
C GLN A 206 -1.34 10.77 0.79
N MET A 207 -2.54 11.36 0.65
CA MET A 207 -3.40 10.99 -0.46
C MET A 207 -2.66 11.31 -1.77
N PRO A 208 -2.74 10.43 -2.78
CA PRO A 208 -2.07 10.65 -4.04
C PRO A 208 -2.45 12.02 -4.61
N ALA A 209 -1.47 12.66 -5.23
CA ALA A 209 -1.54 14.10 -5.49
C ALA A 209 -2.66 14.51 -6.46
N PHE A 210 -3.20 13.52 -7.18
CA PHE A 210 -4.24 13.61 -8.19
C PHE A 210 -5.66 13.36 -7.66
N GLU A 211 -5.80 12.82 -6.43
CA GLU A 211 -7.12 12.63 -5.83
C GLU A 211 -7.72 13.99 -5.45
N ILE A 212 -9.06 14.05 -5.34
CA ILE A 212 -9.76 15.27 -4.89
C ILE A 212 -9.06 15.76 -3.62
N PRO A 213 -8.61 17.04 -3.56
CA PRO A 213 -7.90 17.56 -2.41
C PRO A 213 -8.72 17.37 -1.13
N ILE A 214 -8.32 16.40 -0.31
CA ILE A 214 -8.99 16.14 0.96
C ILE A 214 -8.47 17.15 1.96
N ALA A 215 -9.25 18.19 2.18
CA ALA A 215 -8.91 19.28 3.09
C ALA A 215 -10.16 19.79 3.81
N GLY A 216 -9.93 20.45 4.94
CA GLY A 216 -10.97 21.06 5.77
C GLY A 216 -10.96 20.53 7.19
N SER A 217 -12.08 20.71 7.87
CA SER A 217 -12.35 20.12 9.18
C SER A 217 -12.43 18.59 9.10
N TYR A 218 -12.23 17.90 10.23
CA TYR A 218 -12.37 16.44 10.32
C TYR A 218 -13.70 15.91 9.76
N SER A 219 -14.79 16.66 9.95
CA SER A 219 -16.11 16.28 9.41
C SER A 219 -16.17 16.37 7.89
N GLU A 220 -15.57 17.39 7.29
CA GLU A 220 -15.50 17.55 5.83
C GLU A 220 -14.60 16.49 5.20
N VAL A 221 -13.43 16.22 5.81
CA VAL A 221 -12.53 15.15 5.41
C VAL A 221 -13.22 13.79 5.46
N LEU A 222 -13.94 13.48 6.54
CA LEU A 222 -14.68 12.24 6.67
C LEU A 222 -15.79 12.12 5.62
N ALA A 223 -16.51 13.20 5.32
CA ALA A 223 -17.55 13.21 4.30
C ALA A 223 -16.97 12.95 2.90
N GLN A 224 -15.86 13.59 2.56
CA GLN A 224 -15.16 13.38 1.29
C GLN A 224 -14.65 11.93 1.14
N LEU A 225 -14.02 11.39 2.19
CA LEU A 225 -13.59 9.98 2.22
C LEU A 225 -14.77 9.01 2.10
N THR A 226 -15.91 9.35 2.69
CA THR A 226 -17.13 8.54 2.58
C THR A 226 -17.65 8.50 1.14
N GLY A 227 -17.75 9.65 0.47
CA GLY A 227 -18.16 9.68 -0.93
C GLY A 227 -17.25 8.86 -1.84
N ILE A 228 -15.93 9.01 -1.66
CA ILE A 228 -14.92 8.21 -2.38
C ILE A 228 -15.12 6.71 -2.12
N TYR A 229 -15.29 6.33 -0.86
CA TYR A 229 -15.43 4.92 -0.48
C TYR A 229 -16.70 4.31 -1.07
N GLU A 230 -17.85 5.00 -0.99
CA GLU A 230 -19.13 4.53 -1.51
C GLU A 230 -19.09 4.34 -3.03
N GLU A 231 -18.45 5.27 -3.76
CA GLU A 231 -18.24 5.15 -5.21
C GLU A 231 -17.43 3.89 -5.57
N ARG A 232 -16.41 3.58 -4.75
CA ARG A 232 -15.41 2.53 -5.05
C ARG A 232 -15.70 1.19 -4.39
N GLN A 233 -16.65 1.13 -3.47
CA GLN A 233 -16.95 -0.06 -2.66
C GLN A 233 -17.30 -1.28 -3.52
N GLY A 234 -18.08 -1.08 -4.59
CA GLY A 234 -18.45 -2.16 -5.51
C GLY A 234 -17.23 -2.80 -6.18
N GLY A 235 -16.21 -2.00 -6.50
CA GLY A 235 -14.95 -2.47 -7.05
C GLY A 235 -14.10 -3.22 -6.02
N TYR A 236 -13.97 -2.70 -4.80
CA TYR A 236 -13.28 -3.40 -3.70
C TYR A 236 -13.90 -4.76 -3.38
N ALA A 237 -15.24 -4.85 -3.44
CA ALA A 237 -15.97 -6.09 -3.18
C ALA A 237 -15.73 -7.20 -4.21
N THR A 238 -15.06 -6.90 -5.34
CA THR A 238 -14.66 -7.91 -6.32
C THR A 238 -13.36 -8.65 -5.96
N ALA A 239 -12.69 -8.25 -4.87
CA ALA A 239 -11.50 -8.92 -4.38
C ALA A 239 -11.76 -10.40 -4.05
N ASP A 240 -10.74 -11.24 -4.20
CA ASP A 240 -10.82 -12.67 -3.88
C ASP A 240 -11.09 -12.92 -2.38
N THR A 241 -10.62 -12.00 -1.52
CA THR A 241 -10.90 -12.02 -0.08
C THR A 241 -10.84 -10.62 0.53
N THR A 242 -11.44 -10.48 1.72
CA THR A 242 -11.48 -9.23 2.48
C THR A 242 -10.93 -9.42 3.90
N ILE A 243 -10.02 -8.55 4.30
CA ILE A 243 -9.48 -8.45 5.65
C ILE A 243 -10.03 -7.18 6.28
N SER A 244 -11.04 -7.33 7.15
CA SER A 244 -11.63 -6.21 7.87
C SER A 244 -10.92 -6.01 9.21
N LEU A 245 -10.35 -4.82 9.40
CA LEU A 245 -9.66 -4.45 10.64
C LEU A 245 -10.57 -4.61 11.86
N LEU A 246 -11.85 -4.24 11.72
CA LEU A 246 -12.86 -4.40 12.77
C LEU A 246 -13.04 -5.86 13.19
N LYS A 247 -13.13 -6.77 12.20
CA LYS A 247 -13.29 -8.21 12.46
C LYS A 247 -12.04 -8.81 13.09
N VAL A 248 -10.86 -8.39 12.64
CA VAL A 248 -9.59 -8.84 13.22
C VAL A 248 -9.45 -8.38 14.67
N ALA A 249 -9.71 -7.09 14.95
CA ALA A 249 -9.69 -6.54 16.30
C ALA A 249 -10.65 -7.27 17.24
N SER A 250 -11.90 -7.44 16.83
CA SER A 250 -12.93 -8.14 17.61
C SER A 250 -12.52 -9.58 17.93
N ARG A 251 -11.99 -10.32 16.95
CA ARG A 251 -11.56 -11.71 17.16
C ARG A 251 -10.34 -11.83 18.07
N LEU A 252 -9.44 -10.85 18.05
CA LEU A 252 -8.27 -10.81 18.93
C LEU A 252 -8.57 -10.19 20.31
N GLY A 253 -9.80 -9.70 20.53
CA GLY A 253 -10.23 -9.10 21.80
C GLY A 253 -9.69 -7.69 22.03
N TYR A 254 -9.38 -6.94 20.97
CA TYR A 254 -8.98 -5.53 21.08
C TYR A 254 -10.21 -4.61 21.06
N ASP A 255 -10.32 -3.74 22.06
CA ASP A 255 -11.33 -2.68 22.09
C ASP A 255 -10.95 -1.48 21.20
N ASN A 256 -9.64 -1.26 21.00
CA ASN A 256 -9.11 -0.20 20.14
C ASN A 256 -8.46 -0.80 18.89
N LEU A 257 -8.92 -0.35 17.72
CA LEU A 257 -8.45 -0.83 16.42
C LEU A 257 -6.97 -0.49 16.15
N GLU A 258 -6.48 0.61 16.71
CA GLU A 258 -5.07 1.02 16.59
C GLU A 258 -4.12 0.11 17.39
N SER A 259 -4.66 -0.79 18.23
CA SER A 259 -3.87 -1.79 18.96
C SER A 259 -3.58 -3.05 18.15
N VAL A 260 -4.26 -3.24 17.01
CA VAL A 260 -4.00 -4.39 16.13
C VAL A 260 -2.66 -4.19 15.44
N GLY A 261 -1.75 -5.14 15.64
CA GLY A 261 -0.42 -5.12 15.04
C GLY A 261 -0.43 -5.43 13.55
N THR A 262 0.55 -4.91 12.81
CA THR A 262 0.73 -5.22 11.38
C THR A 262 1.00 -6.70 11.17
N GLU A 263 1.72 -7.36 12.08
CA GLU A 263 1.99 -8.80 12.04
C GLU A 263 0.71 -9.63 12.17
N GLU A 264 -0.24 -9.20 13.01
CA GLU A 264 -1.52 -9.89 13.21
C GLU A 264 -2.39 -9.81 11.95
N LEU A 265 -2.43 -8.63 11.31
CA LEU A 265 -3.10 -8.44 10.02
C LEU A 265 -2.43 -9.25 8.91
N CYS A 266 -1.10 -9.25 8.87
CA CYS A 266 -0.33 -10.02 7.90
C CYS A 266 -0.59 -11.52 8.03
N LEU A 267 -0.64 -12.04 9.26
CA LEU A 267 -1.05 -13.42 9.51
C LEU A 267 -2.46 -13.71 9.00
N GLU A 268 -3.39 -12.77 9.13
CA GLU A 268 -4.74 -12.97 8.60
C GLU A 268 -4.78 -12.99 7.07
N VAL A 269 -4.07 -12.09 6.41
CA VAL A 269 -3.90 -12.11 4.94
C VAL A 269 -3.33 -13.46 4.49
N LEU A 270 -2.24 -13.92 5.12
CA LEU A 270 -1.59 -15.18 4.76
C LEU A 270 -2.51 -16.39 4.96
N LYS A 271 -3.35 -16.38 6.01
CA LYS A 271 -4.36 -17.43 6.23
C LYS A 271 -5.41 -17.45 5.13
N GLU A 272 -5.93 -16.29 4.73
CA GLU A 272 -6.92 -16.20 3.66
C GLU A 272 -6.33 -16.60 2.30
N ILE A 273 -5.10 -16.17 1.99
CA ILE A 273 -4.37 -16.61 0.79
C ILE A 273 -4.20 -18.15 0.82
N SER A 274 -3.81 -18.72 1.96
CA SER A 274 -3.68 -20.19 2.09
C SER A 274 -5.00 -20.91 1.81
N LYS A 275 -6.14 -20.38 2.28
CA LYS A 275 -7.47 -20.94 2.01
C LYS A 275 -7.80 -20.87 0.51
N LEU A 276 -7.60 -19.72 -0.12
CA LEU A 276 -7.82 -19.55 -1.57
C LEU A 276 -6.99 -20.54 -2.39
N MET A 277 -5.72 -20.72 -2.03
CA MET A 277 -4.85 -21.66 -2.74
C MET A 277 -5.31 -23.12 -2.60
N ARG A 278 -5.81 -23.52 -1.43
CA ARG A 278 -6.37 -24.86 -1.22
C ARG A 278 -7.62 -25.08 -2.09
N VAL A 279 -8.52 -24.09 -2.14
CA VAL A 279 -9.73 -24.16 -2.97
C VAL A 279 -9.35 -24.30 -4.44
N LYS A 280 -8.42 -23.46 -4.93
CA LYS A 280 -7.92 -23.53 -6.31
C LYS A 280 -7.37 -24.92 -6.65
N LYS A 281 -6.54 -25.49 -5.77
CA LYS A 281 -6.00 -26.85 -5.96
C LYS A 281 -7.10 -27.91 -6.02
N MET A 282 -8.09 -27.85 -5.12
CA MET A 282 -9.23 -28.78 -5.14
C MET A 282 -10.04 -28.68 -6.44
N MET A 283 -10.24 -27.47 -6.96
CA MET A 283 -10.94 -27.24 -8.23
C MET A 283 -10.13 -27.77 -9.43
N GLU A 284 -8.81 -27.54 -9.45
CA GLU A 284 -7.92 -28.07 -10.49
C GLU A 284 -7.90 -29.60 -10.51
N ASP A 285 -7.85 -30.24 -9.33
CA ASP A 285 -7.83 -31.69 -9.20
C ASP A 285 -9.17 -32.33 -9.63
N ALA A 286 -10.29 -31.69 -9.31
CA ALA A 286 -11.63 -32.14 -9.73
C ALA A 286 -11.87 -32.02 -11.25
N GLY A 287 -11.15 -31.12 -11.93
CA GLY A 287 -11.26 -30.89 -13.37
C GLY A 287 -10.35 -31.76 -14.25
N ARG A 288 -9.47 -32.58 -13.67
CA ARG A 288 -8.57 -33.44 -14.45
C ARG A 288 -9.34 -34.62 -15.08
N PRO A 289 -9.29 -34.80 -16.41
CA PRO A 289 -9.87 -35.99 -17.03
C PRO A 289 -9.13 -37.25 -16.58
N PHE A 290 -9.89 -38.32 -16.34
CA PHE A 290 -9.42 -39.63 -15.88
C PHE A 290 -8.50 -40.32 -16.90
#